data_AF-A0A2S9RQD5-F1
#
_entry.id   AF-A0A2S9RQD5-F1
#
_cell.length_a   1.000
_cell.length_b   1.000
_cell.length_c   1.000
_cell.angle_alpha   90.00
_cell.angle_beta   90.00
_cell.angle_gamma   90.00
#
_symmetry.space_group_name_H-M   'P 1'
#
loop_
_entity.id
_entity.type
_entity.pdbx_description
1 polymer ?
#
loop_
_entity_poly.entity_id
_entity_poly.type
_entity_poly.pdbx_seq_one_letter_code
_entity_poly.pdbx_strand_id
1 'polypeptide(L)'
;MFEDNGETGYFYALDMRQNAQPIVDMLHVYNVDSTSNHHEARKLEICWDESGYLALLLINGYPHAVFDFARLVGYNSNKYPQPDLMSMWTREEITNKQAEQWLGMKTIR
;
A
#
# COMPACT_ATOMS: atom_id res chain seq x y z
N MET A 1 -1.21 8.44 -3.04
CA MET A 1 -1.71 9.34 -1.97
C MET A 1 -2.03 8.50 -0.75
N PHE A 2 -1.69 8.95 0.45
CA PHE A 2 -2.12 8.30 1.67
C PHE A 2 -3.18 9.16 2.36
N GLU A 3 -4.31 8.55 2.72
CA GLU A 3 -5.39 9.18 3.48
C GLU A 3 -5.50 8.53 4.85
N ASP A 4 -5.72 9.37 5.85
CA ASP A 4 -5.90 8.98 7.23
C ASP A 4 -7.03 9.83 7.84
N ASN A 5 -8.07 9.17 8.33
CA ASN A 5 -9.21 9.82 8.98
C ASN A 5 -9.20 9.68 10.51
N GLY A 6 -8.12 9.14 11.09
CA GLY A 6 -7.98 8.84 12.51
C GLY A 6 -8.49 7.46 12.94
N GLU A 7 -9.22 6.75 12.08
CA GLU A 7 -9.77 5.41 12.35
C GLU A 7 -9.26 4.35 11.36
N THR A 8 -9.21 4.69 10.08
CA THR A 8 -8.78 3.80 8.99
C THR A 8 -7.88 4.55 8.03
N GLY A 9 -6.77 3.91 7.65
CA GLY A 9 -5.83 4.43 6.67
C GLY A 9 -5.96 3.72 5.31
N TYR A 10 -5.96 4.49 4.23
CA TYR A 10 -5.97 3.98 2.86
C TYR A 10 -4.83 4.56 2.02
N PHE A 11 -4.28 3.75 1.13
CA PHE A 11 -3.27 4.14 0.17
C PHE A 11 -3.82 4.05 -1.24
N TYR A 12 -3.83 5.16 -1.97
CA TYR A 12 -4.43 5.30 -3.29
C TYR A 12 -3.36 5.41 -4.38
N ALA A 13 -3.54 4.63 -5.44
CA ALA A 13 -2.86 4.79 -6.71
C ALA A 13 -3.59 5.83 -7.55
N LEU A 14 -2.83 6.74 -8.17
CA LEU A 14 -3.39 7.81 -8.99
C LEU A 14 -2.81 7.81 -10.40
N ASP A 15 -3.66 8.02 -11.38
CA ASP A 15 -3.30 8.39 -12.74
C ASP A 15 -3.64 9.87 -12.99
N MET A 16 -2.62 10.71 -12.90
CA MET A 16 -2.76 12.17 -13.02
C MET A 16 -3.12 12.62 -14.44
N ARG A 17 -3.15 11.72 -15.43
CA ARG A 17 -3.67 12.03 -16.78
C ARG A 17 -5.20 12.08 -16.78
N GLN A 18 -5.86 11.49 -15.78
CA GLN A 18 -7.31 11.47 -15.62
C GLN A 18 -7.78 12.67 -14.78
N ASN A 19 -8.14 13.76 -15.44
CA ASN A 19 -8.43 15.04 -14.77
C ASN A 19 -9.65 15.01 -13.81
N ALA A 20 -10.68 14.22 -14.10
CA ALA A 20 -11.91 14.20 -13.30
C ALA A 20 -11.87 13.21 -12.13
N GLN A 21 -11.25 12.05 -12.33
CA GLN A 21 -11.17 10.97 -11.34
C GLN A 21 -9.78 10.32 -11.44
N PRO A 22 -8.77 10.87 -10.73
CA PRO A 22 -7.40 10.38 -10.84
C PRO A 22 -7.18 9.07 -10.08
N ILE A 23 -8.06 8.67 -9.15
CA ILE A 23 -7.90 7.43 -8.37
C ILE A 23 -8.15 6.23 -9.27
N VAL A 24 -7.14 5.37 -9.43
CA VAL A 24 -7.22 4.15 -10.25
C VAL A 24 -7.23 2.86 -9.42
N ASP A 25 -6.75 2.92 -8.17
CA ASP A 25 -6.86 1.81 -7.22
C ASP A 25 -6.66 2.28 -5.78
N MET A 26 -7.06 1.47 -4.79
CA MET A 26 -6.86 1.76 -3.36
C MET A 26 -6.59 0.52 -2.50
N LEU A 27 -5.70 0.64 -1.52
CA LEU A 27 -5.32 -0.43 -0.60
C LEU A 27 -5.63 -0.02 0.84
N HIS A 28 -6.30 -0.89 1.59
CA HIS A 28 -6.42 -0.73 3.03
C HIS A 28 -5.06 -0.91 3.70
N VAL A 29 -4.70 0.01 4.60
CA VAL A 29 -3.42 0.00 5.32
C VAL A 29 -3.60 -0.48 6.76
N TYR A 30 -4.51 0.14 7.50
CA TYR A 30 -4.78 -0.19 8.89
C TYR A 30 -6.20 0.24 9.31
N ASN A 31 -6.71 -0.37 10.38
CA ASN A 31 -7.87 0.10 11.12
C ASN A 31 -7.54 0.06 12.63
N VAL A 32 -7.89 1.12 13.37
CA VAL A 32 -7.59 1.29 14.81
C VAL A 32 -8.12 0.14 15.66
N ASP A 33 -9.34 -0.34 15.41
CA ASP A 33 -9.96 -1.43 16.16
C ASP A 33 -9.22 -2.76 16.00
N SER A 34 -8.59 -2.95 14.83
CA SER A 34 -7.78 -4.14 14.52
C SER A 34 -6.32 -4.03 14.96
N THR A 35 -5.92 -2.88 15.51
CA THR A 35 -4.53 -2.56 15.81
C THR A 35 -4.32 -2.38 17.32
N SER A 36 -3.59 -3.31 17.94
CA SER A 36 -3.12 -3.14 19.32
C SER A 36 -2.16 -1.94 19.42
N ASN A 37 -2.13 -1.32 20.60
CA ASN A 37 -1.27 -0.18 20.90
C ASN A 37 -1.36 0.97 19.88
N HIS A 38 -2.55 1.27 19.35
CA HIS A 38 -2.76 2.38 18.41
C HIS A 38 -2.39 3.77 18.99
N HIS A 39 -2.21 3.87 20.30
CA HIS A 39 -1.69 5.06 21.00
C HIS A 39 -0.18 5.26 20.80
N GLU A 40 0.57 4.25 20.37
CA GLU A 40 2.00 4.36 20.11
C GLU A 40 2.27 5.06 18.78
N ALA A 41 3.22 6.00 18.79
CA ALA A 41 3.64 6.69 17.58
C ALA A 41 4.27 5.70 16.58
N ARG A 42 3.94 5.86 15.29
CA ARG A 42 4.52 5.07 14.20
C ARG A 42 5.17 5.98 13.17
N LYS A 43 6.28 5.54 12.60
CA LYS A 43 6.93 6.23 11.49
C LYS A 43 6.29 5.78 10.19
N LEU A 44 5.74 6.72 9.44
CA LEU A 44 5.20 6.50 8.10
C LEU A 44 6.17 7.04 7.04
N GLU A 45 6.45 6.22 6.03
CA GLU A 45 7.30 6.59 4.90
C GLU A 45 6.64 6.15 3.60
N ILE A 46 6.71 6.98 2.56
CA ILE A 46 6.33 6.60 1.20
C ILE A 46 7.60 6.62 0.36
N CYS A 47 7.98 5.46 -0.15
CA CYS A 47 9.18 5.27 -0.95
C CYS A 47 8.80 4.88 -2.37
N TRP A 48 9.61 5.29 -3.33
CA TRP A 48 9.52 4.83 -4.71
C TRP A 48 10.81 4.11 -5.06
N ASP A 49 10.72 3.10 -5.90
CA ASP A 49 11.90 2.53 -6.53
C ASP A 49 12.49 3.50 -7.56
N GLU A 50 13.72 3.22 -8.01
CA GLU A 50 14.42 4.08 -8.97
C GLU A 50 13.70 4.17 -10.32
N SER A 51 12.93 3.14 -10.69
CA SER A 51 12.17 3.16 -11.95
C SER A 51 10.90 3.99 -11.88
N GLY A 52 10.40 4.28 -10.68
CA GLY A 52 9.13 4.95 -10.45
C GLY A 52 7.90 4.07 -10.68
N TYR A 53 8.07 2.77 -10.88
CA TYR A 53 6.96 1.82 -11.08
C TYR A 53 6.54 1.10 -9.82
N LEU A 54 7.30 1.20 -8.73
CA LEU A 54 6.97 0.56 -7.46
C LEU A 54 6.91 1.62 -6.35
N ALA A 55 5.75 1.75 -5.71
CA ALA A 55 5.56 2.63 -4.57
C ALA A 55 5.24 1.83 -3.31
N LEU A 56 5.99 2.05 -2.24
CA LEU A 56 5.82 1.38 -0.96
C LEU A 56 5.39 2.38 0.11
N LEU A 57 4.31 2.05 0.82
CA LEU A 57 3.97 2.69 2.08
C LEU A 57 4.52 1.82 3.22
N LEU A 58 5.50 2.35 3.92
CA LEU A 58 6.14 1.71 5.06
C LEU A 58 5.58 2.25 6.36
N ILE A 59 5.33 1.34 7.31
CA ILE A 59 5.08 1.68 8.71
C ILE A 59 6.15 0.99 9.54
N ASN A 60 6.90 1.77 10.31
CA ASN A 60 8.05 1.30 11.10
C ASN A 60 9.04 0.46 10.27
N GLY A 61 9.26 0.84 9.01
CA GLY A 61 10.19 0.18 8.09
C GLY A 61 9.68 -1.09 7.42
N TYR A 62 8.46 -1.55 7.70
CA TYR A 62 7.84 -2.69 7.02
C TYR A 62 6.80 -2.22 5.99
N PRO A 63 6.67 -2.84 4.80
CA PRO A 63 5.65 -2.48 3.83
C PRO A 63 4.24 -2.90 4.26
N HIS A 64 3.32 -1.94 4.34
CA HIS A 64 1.91 -2.19 4.67
C HIS A 64 0.99 -2.10 3.45
N ALA A 65 1.37 -1.30 2.45
CA ALA A 65 0.71 -1.24 1.15
C ALA A 65 1.74 -0.97 0.06
N VAL A 66 1.65 -1.67 -1.07
CA VAL A 66 2.58 -1.51 -2.21
C VAL A 66 1.79 -1.50 -3.51
N PHE A 67 2.12 -0.58 -4.41
CA PHE A 67 1.63 -0.58 -5.79
C PHE A 67 2.76 -0.89 -6.74
N ASP A 68 2.59 -1.93 -7.55
CA ASP A 68 3.40 -2.23 -8.73
C ASP A 68 2.63 -1.77 -9.97
N PHE A 69 2.99 -0.60 -10.49
CA PHE A 69 2.36 0.02 -11.65
C PHE A 69 2.73 -0.68 -12.97
N ALA A 70 3.84 -1.40 -13.01
CA ALA A 70 4.24 -2.15 -14.21
C ALA A 70 3.39 -3.42 -14.37
N ARG A 71 3.07 -4.09 -13.27
CA ARG A 71 2.25 -5.31 -13.25
C ARG A 71 0.78 -5.07 -12.93
N LEU A 72 0.41 -3.85 -12.53
CA LEU A 72 -0.92 -3.48 -12.04
C LEU A 72 -1.36 -4.38 -10.87
N VAL A 73 -0.49 -4.49 -9.87
CA VAL A 73 -0.76 -5.27 -8.65
C VAL A 73 -0.73 -4.36 -7.43
N GLY A 74 -1.80 -4.42 -6.65
CA GLY A 74 -1.86 -3.85 -5.30
C GLY A 74 -1.56 -4.93 -4.26
N TYR A 75 -0.58 -4.70 -3.40
CA TYR A 75 -0.24 -5.59 -2.30
C TYR A 75 -0.61 -4.96 -0.96
N ASN A 76 -1.35 -5.68 -0.14
CA ASN A 76 -1.52 -5.33 1.27
C ASN A 76 -1.69 -6.59 2.13
N SER A 77 -2.09 -6.40 3.39
CA SER A 77 -2.16 -7.52 4.34
C SER A 77 -3.38 -8.42 4.21
N ASN A 78 -4.43 -7.99 3.51
CA ASN A 78 -5.74 -8.64 3.54
C ASN A 78 -6.48 -8.65 2.18
N LYS A 79 -5.82 -8.22 1.09
CA LYS A 79 -6.38 -8.08 -0.27
C LYS A 79 -7.64 -7.20 -0.34
N TYR A 80 -7.78 -6.26 0.58
CA TYR A 80 -8.96 -5.40 0.67
C TYR A 80 -8.66 -3.93 0.32
N PRO A 81 -9.59 -3.19 -0.33
CA PRO A 81 -10.82 -3.67 -0.95
C PRO A 81 -10.57 -4.58 -2.17
N GLN A 82 -11.61 -5.24 -2.68
CA GLN A 82 -11.50 -5.84 -4.01
C GLN A 82 -11.40 -4.71 -5.05
N PRO A 83 -10.54 -4.85 -6.08
CA PRO A 83 -10.53 -3.91 -7.20
C PRO A 83 -11.91 -3.88 -7.88
N ASP A 84 -12.21 -2.78 -8.56
CA ASP A 84 -13.40 -2.69 -9.41
C ASP A 84 -13.41 -3.82 -10.45
N LEU A 85 -14.59 -4.36 -10.75
CA LEU A 85 -14.77 -5.50 -11.67
C LEU A 85 -14.19 -5.25 -13.08
N MET A 86 -14.16 -3.98 -13.51
CA MET A 86 -13.65 -3.56 -14.82
C MET A 86 -12.19 -3.09 -14.75
N SER A 87 -11.58 -3.12 -13.56
CA SER A 87 -10.19 -2.72 -13.35
C SER A 87 -9.22 -3.79 -13.84
N MET A 88 -8.07 -3.35 -14.34
CA MET A 88 -6.95 -4.25 -14.63
C MET A 88 -6.10 -4.54 -13.38
N TRP A 89 -6.36 -3.84 -12.28
CA TRP A 89 -5.62 -4.03 -11.03
C TRP A 89 -5.97 -5.37 -10.39
N THR A 90 -4.96 -6.05 -9.87
CA THR A 90 -5.11 -7.31 -9.13
C THR A 90 -4.63 -7.16 -7.69
N ARG A 91 -4.95 -8.14 -6.83
CA ARG A 91 -4.57 -8.12 -5.40
C ARG A 91 -3.74 -9.32 -5.01
N GLU A 92 -2.69 -9.02 -4.28
CA GLU A 92 -1.83 -10.01 -3.66
C GLU A 92 -1.62 -9.67 -2.18
N GLU A 93 -1.33 -10.70 -1.38
CA GLU A 93 -0.95 -10.50 0.02
C GLU A 93 0.54 -10.20 0.08
N ILE A 94 0.95 -9.26 0.93
CA ILE A 94 2.36 -9.03 1.21
C ILE A 94 2.93 -10.24 1.94
N THR A 95 3.99 -10.81 1.38
CA THR A 95 4.80 -11.85 2.02
C THR A 95 6.13 -11.29 2.46
N ASN A 96 6.75 -11.89 3.49
CA ASN A 96 8.10 -11.49 3.90
C ASN A 96 9.11 -11.62 2.75
N LYS A 97 8.96 -12.63 1.89
CA LYS A 97 9.83 -12.78 0.71
C LYS A 97 9.76 -11.57 -0.23
N GLN A 98 8.56 -11.02 -0.47
CA GLN A 98 8.40 -9.81 -1.28
C GLN A 98 8.94 -8.58 -0.56
N ALA A 99 8.66 -8.43 0.74
CA ALA A 99 9.20 -7.34 1.53
C ALA A 99 10.74 -7.31 1.50
N GLU A 100 11.38 -8.47 1.66
CA GLU A 100 12.83 -8.63 1.57
C GLU A 100 13.38 -8.28 0.19
N GLN A 101 12.66 -8.65 -0.87
CA GLN A 101 13.03 -8.31 -2.24
C GLN A 101 12.98 -6.80 -2.50
N TRP A 102 11.95 -6.12 -2.00
CA TRP A 102 11.80 -4.68 -2.20
C TRP A 102 12.76 -3.86 -1.35
N LEU A 103 13.00 -4.28 -0.10
CA LEU A 103 13.84 -3.53 0.85
C LEU A 103 15.33 -3.89 0.77
N GLY A 104 15.69 -5.00 0.11
CA GLY A 104 17.07 -5.49 0.03
C GLY A 104 17.63 -5.96 1.38
N MET A 105 16.78 -6.21 2.37
CA MET A 105 17.17 -6.62 3.72
C MET A 105 16.15 -7.57 4.33
N LYS A 106 16.61 -8.46 5.22
CA LYS A 106 15.72 -9.37 5.97
C LYS A 106 14.69 -8.58 6.76
N THR A 107 13.43 -8.94 6.60
CA THR A 107 12.30 -8.25 7.24
C THR A 107 11.38 -9.25 7.92
N ILE A 108 10.94 -8.91 9.12
CA ILE A 108 9.93 -9.67 9.87
C ILE A 108 8.83 -8.68 10.21
N ARG A 109 7.59 -9.07 9.90
CA ARG A 109 6.39 -8.31 10.26
C ARG A 109 6.05 -8.49 11.73
#